data_AF-A0A5K1A1H0-F1
#
_entry.id   AF-A0A5K1A1H0-F1
#
_cell.length_a   1.000
_cell.length_b   1.000
_cell.length_c   1.000
_cell.angle_alpha   90.00
_cell.angle_beta   90.00
_cell.angle_gamma   90.00
#
_symmetry.space_group_name_H-M   'P 1'
#
loop_
_entity.id
_entity.type
_entity.pdbx_description
1 polymer ?
#
loop_
_entity_poly.entity_id
_entity_poly.type
_entity_poly.pdbx_seq_one_letter_code
_entity_poly.pdbx_strand_id
1 'polypeptide(L)' 'AQYKWLEADLNKVDRSVTPWLIATWHPPWYSSYKAHYREAECMRLEMEELLYSYGVDIIFNGH' A
#
# COMPACT_ATOMS: atom_id res chain seq x y z
N ALA A 1 -5.26 5.32 13.96
CA ALA A 1 -6.55 4.68 13.64
C ALA A 1 -6.44 3.86 12.35
N GLN A 2 -6.09 4.47 11.21
CA GLN A 2 -5.97 3.77 9.92
C GLN A 2 -4.93 2.63 9.91
N TYR A 3 -3.72 2.85 10.43
CA TYR A 3 -2.66 1.82 10.44
C TYR A 3 -3.09 0.54 11.17
N LYS A 4 -3.62 0.68 12.40
CA LYS A 4 -4.13 -0.46 13.19
C LYS A 4 -5.29 -1.19 12.51
N TRP A 5 -6.16 -0.44 11.82
CA TRP A 5 -7.22 -1.05 11.02
C TRP A 5 -6.64 -1.86 9.85
N LEU A 6 -5.66 -1.30 9.12
CA LEU A 6 -5.02 -1.95 7.98
C LEU A 6 -4.32 -3.25 8.40
N GLU A 7 -3.56 -3.23 9.49
CA GLU A 7 -2.94 -4.42 10.07
C GLU A 7 -3.99 -5.49 10.43
N ALA A 8 -5.09 -5.09 11.06
CA ALA A 8 -6.18 -6.02 11.41
C ALA A 8 -6.95 -6.54 10.20
N ASP A 9 -7.02 -5.78 9.11
CA ASP A 9 -7.68 -6.16 7.86
C ASP A 9 -6.83 -7.14 7.06
N LEU A 10 -5.53 -6.85 6.90
CA LEU A 10 -4.56 -7.72 6.24
C LEU A 10 -4.47 -9.09 6.91
N ASN A 11 -4.56 -9.15 8.25
CA ASN A 11 -4.60 -10.40 9.01
C ASN A 11 -5.80 -11.30 8.71
N LYS A 12 -6.87 -10.76 8.09
CA LYS A 12 -8.07 -11.54 7.75
C LYS A 12 -8.04 -12.07 6.31
N VAL A 13 -7.05 -11.68 5.51
CA VAL A 13 -6.95 -12.11 4.12
C VAL A 13 -6.52 -13.57 4.06
N ASP A 14 -7.39 -14.41 3.50
CA ASP A 14 -7.07 -15.79 3.18
C ASP A 14 -6.66 -15.90 1.71
N ARG A 15 -5.36 -16.09 1.45
CA ARG A 15 -4.81 -16.17 0.09
C ARG A 15 -5.22 -17.45 -0.66
N SER A 16 -5.79 -18.45 0.01
CA SER A 16 -6.38 -19.62 -0.66
C SER A 16 -7.76 -19.31 -1.26
N VAL A 17 -8.47 -18.32 -0.69
CA VAL A 17 -9.79 -17.86 -1.14
C VAL A 17 -9.68 -16.65 -2.06
N THR A 18 -8.84 -15.68 -1.70
CA THR A 18 -8.53 -14.47 -2.48
C THR A 18 -7.03 -14.42 -2.78
N PRO A 19 -6.58 -15.07 -3.87
CA PRO A 19 -5.14 -15.20 -4.17
C PRO A 19 -4.44 -13.88 -4.49
N TRP A 20 -5.18 -12.89 -4.97
CA TRP A 20 -4.68 -11.57 -5.33
C TRP A 20 -5.05 -10.54 -4.25
N LEU A 21 -4.03 -9.86 -3.74
CA LEU A 21 -4.14 -8.76 -2.81
C LEU A 21 -3.68 -7.48 -3.52
N ILE A 22 -4.64 -6.60 -3.79
CA ILE A 22 -4.43 -5.34 -4.51
C ILE A 22 -4.68 -4.18 -3.55
N ALA A 23 -3.78 -3.21 -3.54
CA ALA A 23 -3.94 -1.98 -2.76
C ALA A 23 -4.12 -0.76 -3.68
N THR A 24 -4.77 0.27 -3.16
CA THR A 24 -4.90 1.55 -3.87
C THR A 24 -4.95 2.71 -2.89
N TRP A 25 -4.36 3.82 -3.31
CA TRP A 25 -4.44 5.13 -2.68
C TRP A 25 -4.06 6.19 -3.71
N HIS A 26 -4.24 7.47 -3.37
CA HIS A 26 -4.12 8.54 -4.34
C HIS A 26 -2.67 8.86 -4.77
N PRO A 27 -1.77 9.35 -3.89
CA PRO A 27 -0.44 9.78 -4.32
C PRO A 27 0.57 8.62 -4.45
N PRO A 28 1.32 8.51 -5.56
CA PRO A 28 2.24 7.40 -5.79
C PRO A 28 3.47 7.53 -4.90
N TRP A 29 3.91 6.41 -4.34
CA TRP A 29 5.20 6.34 -3.64
C TRP A 29 6.37 6.36 -4.63
N TYR A 30 6.19 5.69 -5.77
CA TYR A 30 7.21 5.50 -6.79
C TYR A 30 6.81 6.18 -8.10
N SER A 31 6.80 7.52 -8.12
CA SER A 31 6.74 8.31 -9.34
C SER A 31 8.08 9.00 -9.59
N SER A 32 8.55 8.97 -10.85
CA SER A 32 9.76 9.65 -11.29
C SER A 32 9.49 10.98 -11.99
N TYR A 33 8.22 11.39 -12.10
CA TYR A 33 7.86 12.70 -12.64
C TYR A 33 8.23 13.81 -11.68
N LYS A 34 8.51 15.00 -12.23
CA LYS A 34 8.83 16.20 -11.43
C LYS A 34 7.67 16.63 -10.53
N ALA A 35 6.45 16.58 -11.06
CA ALA A 35 5.25 16.88 -10.28
C ALA A 35 5.09 15.81 -9.19
N HIS A 36 4.89 16.26 -7.95
CA HIS A 36 4.65 15.39 -6.80
C HIS A 36 5.77 14.39 -6.50
N TYR A 37 7.01 14.67 -6.94
CA TYR A 37 8.17 13.82 -6.67
C TYR A 37 8.37 13.65 -5.17
N ARG A 38 8.27 12.40 -4.69
CA ARG A 38 8.47 12.03 -3.29
C ARG A 38 7.51 12.73 -2.31
N GLU A 39 6.35 13.18 -2.79
CA GLU A 39 5.38 13.91 -1.96
C GLU A 39 4.78 13.04 -0.85
N ALA A 40 4.57 11.75 -1.10
CA ALA A 40 3.98 10.80 -0.16
C ALA A 40 4.99 9.92 0.60
N GLU A 41 6.24 10.37 0.75
CA GLU A 41 7.29 9.58 1.41
C GLU A 41 6.96 9.22 2.86
N CYS A 42 6.27 10.09 3.60
CA CYS A 42 5.83 9.77 4.96
C CYS A 42 4.89 8.55 4.98
N MET A 43 3.98 8.44 4.01
CA MET A 43 3.08 7.28 3.92
C MET A 43 3.85 6.00 3.56
N ARG A 44 4.82 6.11 2.62
CA ARG A 44 5.69 4.98 2.25
C ARG A 44 6.46 4.46 3.47
N LEU A 45 7.13 5.34 4.21
CA LEU A 45 7.93 4.96 5.39
C LEU A 45 7.09 4.27 6.47
N GLU A 46 5.84 4.69 6.65
CA GLU A 46 4.97 4.09 7.67
C GLU A 46 4.36 2.76 7.22
N MET A 47 3.99 2.60 5.93
CA MET A 47 3.12 1.49 5.49
C MET A 47 3.78 0.47 4.54
N GLU A 48 4.91 0.79 3.92
CA GLU A 48 5.52 -0.07 2.90
C GLU A 48 5.93 -1.43 3.45
N GLU A 49 6.61 -1.45 4.60
CA GLU A 49 7.06 -2.71 5.22
C GLU A 49 5.86 -3.60 5.60
N LEU A 50 4.79 -3.00 6.11
CA LEU A 50 3.56 -3.73 6.42
C LEU A 50 2.97 -4.36 5.16
N LEU A 51 2.69 -3.57 4.12
CA LEU A 51 2.11 -4.08 2.87
C LEU A 51 3.00 -5.14 2.20
N TYR A 52 4.33 -4.95 2.25
CA TYR A 52 5.29 -5.91 1.72
C TYR A 52 5.27 -7.23 2.50
N SER A 53 5.21 -7.19 3.84
CA SER A 53 5.15 -8.40 4.67
C SER A 53 3.90 -9.26 4.44
N TYR A 54 2.78 -8.66 4.02
CA TYR A 54 1.56 -9.37 3.63
C TYR A 54 1.50 -9.71 2.13
N GLY A 55 2.55 -9.36 1.37
CA GLY A 55 2.69 -9.73 -0.04
C GLY A 55 1.64 -9.10 -0.94
N VAL A 56 1.40 -7.79 -0.83
CA VAL A 56 0.57 -7.06 -1.81
C VAL A 56 1.15 -7.24 -3.21
N ASP A 57 0.31 -7.65 -4.16
CA ASP A 57 0.77 -8.01 -5.51
C ASP A 57 0.88 -6.78 -6.42
N ILE A 58 -0.12 -5.88 -6.35
CA ILE A 58 -0.22 -4.71 -7.22
C ILE A 58 -0.76 -3.52 -6.43
N ILE A 59 -0.17 -2.35 -6.69
CA ILE A 59 -0.62 -1.07 -6.18
C ILE A 59 -1.04 -0.19 -7.36
N PHE A 60 -2.24 0.40 -7.28
CA PHE A 60 -2.70 1.42 -8.23
C PHE A 60 -2.78 2.79 -7.58
N ASN A 61 -2.17 3.79 -8.23
CA ASN A 61 -2.17 5.19 -7.82
C ASN A 61 -2.62 6.11 -8.97
N GLY A 62 -2.99 7.34 -8.63
CA GLY A 62 -3.15 8.46 -9.56
C GLY A 62 -2.11 9.53 -9.27
N HIS A 63 -2.53 10.81 -9.25
CA HIS A 63 -1.73 12.01 -8.91
C HIS A 63 -0.56 12.32 -9.86
#